data_AF-A0A1D6GYW3-F1
#
_entry.id   AF-A0A1D6GYW3-F1
#
_cell.length_a   1.000
_cell.length_b   1.000
_cell.length_c   1.000
_cell.angle_alpha   90.00
_cell.angle_beta   90.00
_cell.angle_gamma   90.00
#
_symmetry.space_group_name_H-M   'P 1'
#
loop_
_entity.id
_entity.type
_entity.pdbx_description
1 polymer ?
#
loop_
_entity_poly.entity_id
_entity_poly.type
_entity_poly.pdbx_seq_one_letter_code
_entity_poly.pdbx_strand_id
1 'polypeptide(L)'
;MYEPWEVLDEDRRPFTMFAPFWNRCLCMPDPATPQLPPKRINSGDLSRCPWDELNANKPLTAFLNGPLMDYSVNRKKADSASTSLLSPYLHFGELSVRKVFHQVRMKRLMWSNDGNHASEESCTLFFRSIGLREYSRHLTFNHPCSHEKPLPLHLRFFPWVVNEVYFKVWRQGRTGYPLVDAGMREL
;
A
#
# COMPACT_ATOMS: atom_id res chain seq x y z
N MET A 1 6.94 -8.27 2.18
CA MET A 1 6.50 -9.69 2.07
C MET A 1 7.71 -10.53 1.78
N TYR A 2 8.37 -10.26 0.66
CA TYR A 2 9.68 -10.78 0.29
C TYR A 2 10.71 -9.67 0.37
N GLU A 3 11.98 -10.03 0.53
CA GLU A 3 13.05 -9.05 0.48
C GLU A 3 13.35 -8.65 -0.98
N PRO A 4 13.72 -7.38 -1.25
CA PRO A 4 13.92 -6.89 -2.62
C PRO A 4 14.91 -7.70 -3.47
N TRP A 5 15.94 -8.28 -2.85
CA TRP A 5 16.97 -9.09 -3.51
C TRP A 5 16.55 -10.54 -3.77
N GLU A 6 15.44 -11.01 -3.19
CA GLU A 6 14.91 -12.36 -3.43
C GLU A 6 14.09 -12.44 -4.72
N VAL A 7 13.53 -11.31 -5.17
CA VAL A 7 12.62 -11.23 -6.31
C VAL A 7 13.38 -10.75 -7.55
N LEU A 8 13.97 -11.69 -8.27
CA LEU A 8 14.71 -11.44 -9.52
C LEU A 8 14.06 -12.15 -10.70
N ASP A 9 14.35 -11.64 -11.90
CA ASP A 9 13.99 -12.25 -13.18
C ASP A 9 14.85 -13.50 -13.48
N GLU A 10 14.55 -14.22 -14.56
CA GLU A 10 15.27 -15.42 -15.01
C GLU A 10 16.77 -15.14 -15.24
N ASP A 11 17.09 -13.95 -15.76
CA ASP A 11 18.46 -13.44 -15.97
C ASP A 11 19.13 -12.92 -14.68
N ARG A 12 18.52 -13.11 -13.50
CA ARG A 12 18.94 -12.52 -12.21
C ARG A 12 19.01 -10.99 -12.20
N ARG A 13 18.18 -10.35 -13.02
CA ARG A 13 18.05 -8.88 -13.08
C ARG A 13 16.87 -8.40 -12.24
N PRO A 14 16.91 -7.18 -11.69
CA PRO A 14 15.76 -6.58 -11.03
C PRO A 14 14.67 -6.23 -12.06
N PHE A 15 13.41 -6.28 -11.62
CA PHE A 15 12.27 -5.96 -12.48
C PHE A 15 12.13 -4.45 -12.67
N THR A 16 11.83 -4.03 -13.90
CA THR A 16 11.58 -2.62 -14.26
C THR A 16 10.10 -2.28 -14.44
N MET A 17 9.24 -3.32 -14.49
CA MET A 17 7.79 -3.19 -14.62
C MET A 17 7.07 -3.91 -13.49
N PHE A 18 5.96 -3.33 -13.03
CA PHE A 18 5.17 -3.88 -11.93
C PHE A 18 4.54 -5.25 -12.25
N ALA A 19 4.00 -5.43 -13.45
CA ALA A 19 3.28 -6.66 -13.81
C ALA A 19 4.15 -7.93 -13.71
N PRO A 20 5.34 -8.02 -14.35
CA PRO A 20 6.19 -9.20 -14.22
C PRO A 20 6.71 -9.41 -12.79
N PHE A 21 7.06 -8.32 -12.09
CA PHE A 21 7.42 -8.37 -10.66
C PHE A 21 6.33 -9.01 -9.81
N TRP A 22 5.07 -8.56 -10.00
CA TRP A 22 3.96 -9.03 -9.20
C TRP A 22 3.57 -10.47 -9.53
N ASN A 23 3.59 -10.84 -10.82
CA ASN A 23 3.38 -12.23 -11.24
C ASN A 23 4.43 -13.16 -10.63
N ARG A 24 5.70 -12.74 -10.59
CA ARG A 24 6.77 -13.50 -9.94
C ARG A 24 6.49 -13.67 -8.44
N CYS A 25 6.12 -12.59 -7.74
CA CYS A 25 5.76 -12.63 -6.32
C CYS A 25 4.60 -13.60 -6.01
N LEU A 26 3.62 -13.72 -6.91
CA LEU A 26 2.47 -14.62 -6.74
C LEU A 26 2.83 -16.09 -6.92
N CYS A 27 3.89 -16.41 -7.67
CA CYS A 27 4.38 -17.78 -7.86
C CYS A 27 5.41 -18.21 -6.81
N MET A 28 5.83 -17.30 -5.94
CA MET A 28 6.78 -17.61 -4.86
C MET A 28 6.08 -18.32 -3.68
N PRO A 29 6.84 -19.07 -2.86
CA PRO A 29 6.32 -19.64 -1.62
C PRO A 29 5.74 -18.56 -0.72
N ASP A 30 4.69 -18.90 0.02
CA ASP A 30 4.01 -17.94 0.88
C ASP A 30 4.96 -17.22 1.85
N PRO A 31 4.75 -15.91 2.09
CA PRO A 31 5.59 -15.16 3.02
C PRO A 31 5.43 -15.69 4.45
N ALA A 32 6.51 -15.59 5.21
CA ALA A 32 6.56 -16.07 6.59
C ALA A 32 5.35 -15.59 7.42
N THR A 33 4.85 -16.47 8.28
CA THR A 33 3.71 -16.17 9.15
C THR A 33 4.07 -15.09 10.17
N PRO A 34 3.13 -14.20 10.52
CA PRO A 34 3.36 -13.21 11.57
C PRO A 34 3.63 -13.91 12.90
N GLN A 35 4.73 -13.55 13.56
CA GLN A 35 5.04 -14.06 14.89
C GLN A 35 4.09 -13.45 15.92
N LEU A 36 3.78 -14.21 16.95
CA LEU A 36 3.02 -13.71 18.09
C LEU A 36 3.86 -12.72 18.89
N PRO A 37 3.23 -11.68 19.48
CA PRO A 37 3.94 -10.80 20.38
C PRO A 37 4.48 -11.60 21.59
N PRO A 38 5.60 -11.16 22.18
CA PRO A 38 6.12 -11.79 23.39
C PRO A 38 5.07 -11.76 24.50
N LYS A 39 4.95 -12.86 25.25
CA LYS A 39 3.94 -12.98 26.32
C LYS A 39 4.10 -11.95 27.44
N ARG A 40 5.34 -11.52 27.68
CA ARG A 40 5.68 -10.51 28.68
C ARG A 40 6.94 -9.78 28.24
N ILE A 41 6.93 -8.47 28.42
CA ILE A 41 8.13 -7.64 28.38
C ILE A 41 8.23 -6.98 29.75
N ASN A 42 9.39 -7.05 30.38
CA ASN A 42 9.65 -6.26 31.57
C ASN A 42 9.94 -4.84 31.12
N SER A 43 8.89 -4.05 30.93
CA SER A 43 9.01 -2.63 30.63
C SER A 43 9.53 -1.88 31.86
N GLY A 44 10.50 -0.97 31.66
CA GLY A 44 10.85 0.02 32.69
C GLY A 44 9.68 0.99 32.95
N ASP A 45 9.97 2.10 33.63
CA ASP A 45 8.94 3.12 33.94
C ASP A 45 8.34 3.74 32.66
N LEU A 46 7.11 3.32 32.32
CA LEU A 46 6.37 3.72 31.11
C LEU A 46 5.53 4.99 31.32
N SER A 47 5.63 5.65 32.48
CA SER A 47 4.85 6.84 32.85
C SER A 47 5.02 8.05 31.90
N ARG A 48 5.99 8.01 30.97
CA ARG A 48 6.28 9.06 29.98
C ARG A 48 5.83 8.76 28.55
N CYS A 49 5.19 7.63 28.30
CA CYS A 49 4.80 7.23 26.95
C CYS A 49 3.30 7.50 26.71
N PRO A 50 2.91 8.60 26.05
CA PRO A 50 1.51 8.94 25.77
C PRO A 50 0.95 8.15 24.57
N TRP A 51 1.47 6.94 24.32
CA TRP A 51 1.00 6.09 23.22
C TRP A 51 -0.19 5.27 23.69
N ASP A 52 -1.31 5.93 23.97
CA ASP A 52 -2.57 5.23 24.10
C ASP A 52 -2.89 4.55 22.77
N GLU A 53 -2.87 3.23 22.84
CA GLU A 53 -3.11 2.23 21.81
C GLU A 53 -4.02 2.64 20.64
N LEU A 54 -3.43 3.25 19.61
CA LEU A 54 -3.94 3.14 18.24
C LEU A 54 -3.78 1.68 17.82
N ASN A 55 -4.78 0.88 18.19
CA ASN A 55 -4.88 -0.51 17.79
C ASN A 55 -5.07 -0.57 16.27
N ALA A 56 -3.98 -0.57 15.49
CA ALA A 56 -3.96 -0.69 14.03
C ALA A 56 -4.68 -1.96 13.52
N ASN A 57 -4.97 -2.91 14.42
CA ASN A 57 -5.79 -4.08 14.18
C ASN A 57 -7.28 -3.75 13.98
N LYS A 58 -7.83 -2.75 14.70
CA LYS A 58 -9.23 -2.33 14.58
C LYS A 58 -9.59 -1.89 13.16
N PRO A 59 -8.89 -0.92 12.52
CA PRO A 59 -9.21 -0.51 11.16
C PRO A 59 -9.03 -1.66 10.16
N LEU A 60 -8.04 -2.54 10.36
CA LEU A 60 -7.89 -3.73 9.53
C LEU A 60 -9.10 -4.65 9.64
N THR A 61 -9.54 -4.99 10.85
CA THR A 61 -10.72 -5.86 11.04
C THR A 61 -12.01 -5.24 10.49
N ALA A 62 -12.19 -3.93 10.66
CA ALA A 62 -13.32 -3.20 10.09
C ALA A 62 -13.30 -3.25 8.55
N PHE A 63 -12.13 -3.07 7.94
CA PHE A 63 -11.97 -3.17 6.49
C PHE A 63 -12.28 -4.58 5.97
N LEU A 64 -11.74 -5.63 6.60
CA LEU A 64 -11.93 -7.02 6.20
C LEU A 64 -13.39 -7.50 6.30
N ASN A 65 -14.18 -6.91 7.20
CA ASN A 65 -15.57 -7.30 7.44
C ASN A 65 -16.59 -6.43 6.70
N GLY A 66 -16.18 -5.31 6.10
CA GLY A 66 -17.07 -4.43 5.36
C GLY A 66 -16.53 -4.13 3.95
N PRO A 67 -15.79 -3.02 3.76
CA PRO A 67 -15.44 -2.51 2.42
C PRO A 67 -14.66 -3.47 1.52
N LEU A 68 -13.98 -4.48 2.08
CA LEU A 68 -13.23 -5.45 1.26
C LEU A 68 -14.13 -6.24 0.29
N MET A 69 -15.38 -6.53 0.64
CA MET A 69 -16.27 -7.32 -0.24
C MET A 69 -16.50 -6.64 -1.59
N ASP A 70 -16.75 -5.33 -1.57
CA ASP A 70 -17.09 -4.51 -2.75
C ASP A 70 -15.90 -3.69 -3.27
N TYR A 71 -14.68 -4.01 -2.84
CA TYR A 71 -13.48 -3.26 -3.18
C TYR A 71 -13.23 -3.18 -4.70
N SER A 72 -13.53 -4.25 -5.44
CA SER A 72 -13.36 -4.30 -6.90
C SER A 72 -14.11 -3.18 -7.63
N VAL A 73 -15.36 -2.95 -7.23
CA VAL A 73 -16.27 -1.95 -7.81
C VAL A 73 -15.98 -0.56 -7.26
N ASN A 74 -15.80 -0.44 -5.94
CA ASN A 74 -15.78 0.87 -5.28
C ASN A 74 -14.38 1.51 -5.22
N ARG A 75 -13.28 0.82 -5.51
CA ARG A 75 -11.91 1.37 -5.41
C ARG A 75 -11.64 2.65 -6.22
N LYS A 76 -12.43 2.90 -7.27
CA LYS A 76 -12.29 4.09 -8.14
C LYS A 76 -13.15 5.26 -7.67
N LYS A 77 -14.09 5.02 -6.75
CA LYS A 77 -15.01 6.02 -6.24
C LYS A 77 -14.31 6.80 -5.13
N ALA A 78 -14.26 8.12 -5.27
CA ALA A 78 -13.65 9.02 -4.31
C ALA A 78 -14.65 9.59 -3.28
N ASP A 79 -15.95 9.35 -3.49
CA ASP A 79 -17.05 9.91 -2.68
C ASP A 79 -17.39 9.09 -1.42
N SER A 80 -16.75 7.93 -1.24
CA SER A 80 -17.12 6.95 -0.22
C SER A 80 -15.87 6.35 0.43
N ALA A 81 -15.99 6.03 1.73
CA ALA A 81 -14.95 5.34 2.50
C ALA A 81 -14.86 3.85 2.12
N SER A 82 -14.58 3.60 0.85
CA SER A 82 -14.54 2.27 0.22
C SER A 82 -13.17 1.59 0.28
N THR A 83 -12.13 2.35 0.62
CA THR A 83 -10.76 1.86 0.72
C THR A 83 -10.36 1.53 2.16
N SER A 84 -9.23 0.85 2.32
CA SER A 84 -8.80 0.36 3.63
C SER A 84 -8.37 1.45 4.63
N LEU A 85 -7.96 2.62 4.15
CA LEU A 85 -7.34 3.67 4.99
C LEU A 85 -6.16 3.17 5.86
N LEU A 86 -5.52 2.07 5.47
CA LEU A 86 -4.43 1.44 6.23
C LEU A 86 -3.03 2.00 5.90
N SER A 87 -2.91 2.93 4.97
CA SER A 87 -1.61 3.42 4.48
C SER A 87 -0.72 4.02 5.57
N PRO A 88 -1.19 4.83 6.55
CA PRO A 88 -0.32 5.37 7.60
C PRO A 88 0.20 4.27 8.54
N TYR A 89 -0.69 3.36 8.96
CA TYR A 89 -0.34 2.22 9.82
C TYR A 89 0.69 1.29 9.17
N LEU A 90 0.57 1.06 7.86
CA LEU A 90 1.53 0.26 7.08
C LEU A 90 2.84 0.99 6.79
N HIS A 91 2.85 2.33 6.81
CA HIS A 91 4.04 3.14 6.62
C HIS A 91 4.94 3.08 7.85
N PHE A 92 4.37 3.34 9.04
CA PHE A 92 5.09 3.33 10.32
C PHE A 92 5.34 1.94 10.90
N GLY A 93 4.78 0.88 10.30
CA GLY A 93 4.99 -0.49 10.75
C GLY A 93 4.16 -0.89 11.98
N GLU A 94 3.22 -0.05 12.40
CA GLU A 94 2.21 -0.39 13.41
C GLU A 94 1.37 -1.59 12.98
N LEU A 95 1.20 -1.77 11.66
CA LEU A 95 0.56 -2.93 11.07
C LEU A 95 1.54 -3.74 10.21
N SER A 96 1.69 -5.02 10.52
CA SER A 96 2.50 -5.94 9.71
C SER A 96 1.85 -6.23 8.37
N VAL A 97 2.57 -5.97 7.27
CA VAL A 97 2.12 -6.31 5.91
C VAL A 97 1.89 -7.81 5.73
N ARG A 98 2.68 -8.66 6.40
CA ARG A 98 2.50 -10.12 6.37
C ARG A 98 1.18 -10.50 7.05
N LYS A 99 0.82 -9.83 8.16
CA LYS A 99 -0.47 -10.05 8.82
C LYS A 99 -1.66 -9.71 7.92
N VAL A 100 -1.59 -8.57 7.23
CA VAL A 100 -2.61 -8.18 6.24
C VAL A 100 -2.72 -9.23 5.13
N PHE A 101 -1.59 -9.69 4.59
CA PHE A 101 -1.58 -10.72 3.54
C PHE A 101 -2.29 -12.00 3.98
N HIS A 102 -1.91 -12.54 5.15
CA HIS A 102 -2.50 -13.78 5.68
C HIS A 102 -3.99 -13.62 5.96
N GLN A 103 -4.44 -12.51 6.55
CA GLN A 103 -5.86 -12.29 6.84
C GLN A 103 -6.72 -12.14 5.57
N VAL A 104 -6.24 -11.41 4.56
CA VAL A 104 -6.95 -11.28 3.27
C VAL A 104 -6.99 -12.62 2.56
N ARG A 105 -5.93 -13.42 2.62
CA ARG A 105 -5.88 -14.75 2.01
C ARG A 105 -6.88 -15.70 2.65
N MET A 106 -6.99 -15.68 3.98
CA MET A 106 -8.01 -16.46 4.70
C MET A 106 -9.43 -16.05 4.28
N LYS A 107 -9.72 -14.75 4.16
CA LYS A 107 -11.02 -14.25 3.66
C LYS A 107 -11.29 -14.70 2.23
N ARG A 108 -10.28 -14.63 1.35
CA ARG A 108 -10.38 -15.09 -0.04
C ARG A 108 -10.75 -16.58 -0.11
N LEU A 109 -10.13 -17.43 0.71
CA LEU A 109 -10.42 -18.86 0.75
C LEU A 109 -11.86 -19.13 1.23
N MET A 110 -12.32 -18.43 2.27
CA MET A 110 -13.70 -18.51 2.75
C MET A 110 -14.70 -18.15 1.64
N TRP A 111 -14.51 -17.01 0.97
CA TRP A 111 -15.41 -16.59 -0.10
C TRP A 111 -15.35 -17.44 -1.36
N SER A 112 -14.20 -18.05 -1.65
CA SER A 112 -14.07 -19.02 -2.74
C SER A 112 -14.91 -20.28 -2.46
N ASN A 113 -14.89 -20.79 -1.23
CA ASN A 113 -15.73 -21.91 -0.81
C ASN A 113 -17.23 -21.57 -0.82
N ASP A 114 -17.58 -20.31 -0.52
CA ASP A 114 -18.97 -19.81 -0.56
C ASP A 114 -19.45 -19.51 -1.99
N GLY A 115 -18.59 -19.61 -3.01
CA GLY A 115 -18.92 -19.30 -4.41
C GLY A 115 -19.05 -17.81 -4.73
N ASN A 116 -18.55 -16.92 -3.86
CA ASN A 116 -18.61 -15.48 -4.06
C ASN A 116 -17.41 -14.98 -4.88
N HIS A 117 -17.54 -15.09 -6.21
CA HIS A 117 -16.49 -14.67 -7.16
C HIS A 117 -16.18 -13.16 -7.12
N ALA A 118 -17.17 -12.30 -6.85
CA ALA A 118 -16.97 -10.86 -6.80
C ALA A 118 -16.05 -10.44 -5.64
N SER A 119 -16.24 -11.04 -4.46
CA SER A 119 -15.37 -10.79 -3.31
C SER A 119 -13.99 -11.43 -3.47
N GLU A 120 -13.88 -12.53 -4.20
CA GLU A 120 -12.57 -13.10 -4.57
C GLU A 120 -11.76 -12.13 -5.46
N GLU A 121 -12.42 -11.53 -6.46
CA GLU A 121 -11.81 -10.50 -7.32
C GLU A 121 -11.38 -9.29 -6.50
N SER A 122 -12.23 -8.84 -5.56
CA SER A 122 -11.91 -7.77 -4.62
C SER A 122 -10.64 -8.06 -3.81
N CYS A 123 -10.48 -9.27 -3.27
CA CYS A 123 -9.24 -9.70 -2.61
C CYS A 123 -8.03 -9.65 -3.54
N THR A 124 -8.18 -10.12 -4.79
CA THR A 124 -7.10 -10.13 -5.78
C THR A 124 -6.65 -8.71 -6.15
N LEU A 125 -7.59 -7.79 -6.32
CA LEU A 125 -7.30 -6.37 -6.55
C LEU A 125 -6.68 -5.70 -5.32
N PHE A 126 -7.12 -6.04 -4.11
CA PHE A 126 -6.52 -5.53 -2.89
C PHE A 126 -5.08 -6.03 -2.72
N PHE A 127 -4.81 -7.30 -3.02
CA PHE A 127 -3.45 -7.84 -3.06
C PHE A 127 -2.57 -7.09 -4.04
N ARG A 128 -3.08 -6.76 -5.23
CA ARG A 128 -2.36 -5.93 -6.21
C ARG A 128 -2.01 -4.54 -5.63
N SER A 129 -2.90 -3.93 -4.87
CA SER A 129 -2.63 -2.65 -4.18
C SER A 129 -1.52 -2.78 -3.13
N ILE A 130 -1.48 -3.87 -2.36
CA ILE A 130 -0.35 -4.17 -1.46
C ILE A 130 0.92 -4.46 -2.26
N GLY A 131 0.82 -5.11 -3.41
CA GLY A 131 1.92 -5.34 -4.33
C GLY A 131 2.58 -4.06 -4.80
N LEU A 132 1.83 -2.98 -5.03
CA LEU A 132 2.39 -1.67 -5.39
C LEU A 132 3.30 -1.10 -4.28
N ARG A 133 2.94 -1.33 -3.01
CA ARG A 133 3.79 -0.95 -1.86
C ARG A 133 5.11 -1.73 -1.87
N GLU A 134 5.05 -3.04 -2.11
CA GLU A 134 6.24 -3.90 -2.17
C GLU A 134 7.11 -3.54 -3.37
N TYR A 135 6.50 -3.26 -4.52
CA TYR A 135 7.21 -2.83 -5.72
C TYR A 135 7.90 -1.47 -5.54
N SER A 136 7.27 -0.51 -4.86
CA SER A 136 7.91 0.76 -4.53
C SER A 136 9.20 0.56 -3.71
N ARG A 137 9.20 -0.36 -2.74
CA ARG A 137 10.40 -0.70 -1.96
C ARG A 137 11.46 -1.41 -2.82
N HIS A 138 11.05 -2.35 -3.66
CA HIS A 138 11.93 -3.03 -4.62
C HIS A 138 12.61 -2.02 -5.56
N LEU A 139 11.85 -1.06 -6.08
CA LEU A 139 12.33 -0.02 -6.99
C LEU A 139 13.36 0.90 -6.31
N THR A 140 13.07 1.39 -5.10
CA THR A 140 14.00 2.26 -4.36
C THR A 140 15.27 1.53 -3.95
N PHE A 141 15.18 0.24 -3.62
CA PHE A 141 16.34 -0.58 -3.30
C PHE A 141 17.26 -0.76 -4.52
N ASN A 142 16.70 -1.10 -5.68
CA ASN A 142 17.45 -1.33 -6.92
C ASN A 142 17.89 -0.04 -7.63
N HIS A 143 17.24 1.08 -7.31
CA HIS A 143 17.57 2.41 -7.82
C HIS A 143 17.67 3.43 -6.68
N PRO A 144 18.79 3.46 -5.92
CA PRO A 144 18.92 4.30 -4.73
C PRO A 144 18.66 5.80 -4.95
N CYS A 145 18.97 6.32 -6.14
CA CYS A 145 18.76 7.73 -6.49
C CYS A 145 17.33 8.07 -6.97
N SER A 146 16.37 7.14 -6.90
CA SER A 146 15.01 7.34 -7.44
C SER A 146 14.21 8.47 -6.76
N HIS A 147 14.60 8.84 -5.53
CA HIS A 147 13.96 9.91 -4.77
C HIS A 147 14.36 11.32 -5.24
N GLU A 148 15.54 11.46 -5.85
CA GLU A 148 16.06 12.73 -6.38
C GLU A 148 16.00 12.81 -7.91
N LYS A 149 16.16 11.66 -8.58
CA LYS A 149 16.29 11.59 -10.03
C LYS A 149 15.12 10.81 -10.62
N PRO A 150 14.48 11.33 -11.70
CA PRO A 150 13.44 10.58 -12.38
C PRO A 150 14.04 9.30 -12.97
N LEU A 151 13.30 8.18 -12.84
CA LEU A 151 13.69 6.93 -13.49
C LEU A 151 13.74 7.07 -15.01
N PRO A 152 12.76 7.74 -15.66
CA PRO A 152 12.88 8.05 -17.08
C PRO A 152 13.86 9.21 -17.29
N LEU A 153 15.07 8.89 -17.73
CA LEU A 153 16.14 9.88 -17.93
C LEU A 153 15.80 10.99 -18.94
N HIS A 154 14.89 10.73 -19.89
CA HIS A 154 14.45 11.71 -20.88
C HIS A 154 13.71 12.91 -20.25
N LEU A 155 13.11 12.75 -19.06
CA LEU A 155 12.43 13.84 -18.34
C LEU A 155 13.41 14.73 -17.54
N ARG A 156 14.68 14.34 -17.44
CA ARG A 156 15.67 15.06 -16.62
C ARG A 156 15.87 16.51 -17.07
N PHE A 157 15.78 16.77 -18.37
CA PHE A 157 15.97 18.10 -18.95
C PHE A 157 14.67 18.70 -19.49
N PHE A 158 13.53 18.19 -19.04
CA PHE A 158 12.25 18.76 -19.43
C PHE A 158 12.12 20.19 -18.88
N PRO A 159 11.80 21.20 -19.71
CA PRO A 159 11.76 22.60 -19.28
C PRO A 159 10.49 22.91 -18.48
N TRP A 160 10.46 22.51 -17.22
CA TRP A 160 9.35 22.81 -16.30
C TRP A 160 9.23 24.32 -16.05
N VAL A 161 8.01 24.85 -16.09
CA VAL A 161 7.74 26.26 -15.77
C VAL A 161 7.83 26.45 -14.25
N VAL A 162 8.84 27.20 -13.80
CA VAL A 162 9.02 27.57 -12.39
C VAL A 162 8.23 28.84 -12.09
N ASN A 163 6.97 28.68 -11.66
CA ASN A 163 6.09 29.80 -11.29
C ASN A 163 5.47 29.56 -9.91
N GLU A 164 5.88 30.36 -8.93
CA GLU A 164 5.42 30.25 -7.53
C GLU A 164 3.92 30.54 -7.38
N VAL A 165 3.35 31.40 -8.23
CA VAL A 165 1.92 31.71 -8.22
C VAL A 165 1.13 30.47 -8.61
N TYR A 166 1.53 29.76 -9.67
CA TYR A 166 0.88 28.51 -10.07
C TYR A 166 0.98 27.45 -8.98
N PHE A 167 2.14 27.32 -8.35
CA PHE A 167 2.31 26.39 -7.23
C PHE A 167 1.40 26.75 -6.05
N LYS A 168 1.29 28.03 -5.69
CA LYS A 168 0.40 28.50 -4.61
C LYS A 168 -1.07 28.25 -4.92
N VAL A 169 -1.52 28.49 -6.15
CA VAL A 169 -2.90 28.26 -6.60
C VAL A 169 -3.26 26.77 -6.51
N TRP A 170 -2.37 25.90 -6.97
CA TRP A 170 -2.53 24.45 -6.87
C TRP A 170 -2.58 23.99 -5.41
N ARG A 171 -1.62 24.43 -4.58
CA ARG A 171 -1.54 24.08 -3.15
C ARG A 171 -2.79 24.49 -2.35
N GLN A 172 -3.50 25.54 -2.78
CA GLN A 172 -4.71 26.03 -2.12
C GLN A 172 -6.02 25.44 -2.69
N GLY A 173 -5.95 24.60 -3.73
CA GLY A 173 -7.14 24.09 -4.42
C GLY A 173 -8.00 25.22 -4.99
N ARG A 174 -7.36 26.14 -5.73
CA ARG A 174 -8.00 27.28 -6.42
C ARG A 174 -7.69 27.29 -7.92
N THR A 175 -7.43 26.12 -8.49
CA THR A 175 -7.05 25.97 -9.89
C THR A 175 -8.20 26.25 -10.85
N GLY A 176 -9.46 26.17 -10.38
CA GLY A 176 -10.65 26.27 -11.21
C GLY A 176 -11.11 24.93 -11.77
N TYR A 177 -10.39 23.83 -11.48
CA TYR A 177 -10.77 22.47 -11.86
C TYR A 177 -11.36 21.74 -10.65
N PRO A 178 -12.69 21.49 -10.60
CA PRO A 178 -13.38 21.06 -9.38
C PRO A 178 -12.81 19.79 -8.73
N LEU A 179 -12.47 18.78 -9.52
CA LEU A 179 -11.93 17.51 -8.99
C LEU A 179 -10.53 17.69 -8.38
N VAL A 180 -9.68 18.52 -9.00
CA VAL A 180 -8.34 18.84 -8.49
C VAL A 180 -8.47 19.66 -7.20
N ASP A 181 -9.33 20.68 -7.22
CA ASP A 181 -9.53 21.58 -6.09
C ASP A 181 -10.15 20.86 -4.87
N ALA A 182 -11.04 19.89 -5.09
CA ALA A 182 -11.57 19.04 -4.02
C ALA A 182 -10.46 18.19 -3.37
N GLY A 183 -9.65 17.50 -4.17
CA GLY A 183 -8.56 16.67 -3.66
C GLY A 183 -7.50 17.47 -2.90
N MET A 184 -7.14 18.67 -3.39
CA MET A 184 -6.16 19.52 -2.70
C MET A 184 -6.67 20.14 -1.40
N ARG A 185 -8.00 20.19 -1.18
CA ARG A 185 -8.58 20.66 0.09
C ARG A 185 -8.74 19.55 1.12
N GLU A 186 -8.79 18.29 0.68
CA GLU A 186 -8.83 17.13 1.56
C GLU A 186 -7.45 16.71 2.06
N LEU A 187 -6.40 16.94 1.25
CA LEU A 187 -4.99 16.61 1.53
C LEU A 187 -4.42 17.40 2.73
#